data_AF-A0A402AHZ3-F1
#
_entry.id   AF-A0A402AHZ3-F1
#
_cell.length_a   1.000
_cell.length_b   1.000
_cell.length_c   1.000
_cell.angle_alpha   90.00
_cell.angle_beta   90.00
_cell.angle_gamma   90.00
#
_symmetry.space_group_name_H-M   'P 1'
#
loop_
_entity.id
_entity.type
_entity.pdbx_description
1 polymer ?
#
loop_
_entity_poly.entity_id
_entity_poly.type
_entity_poly.pdbx_seq_one_letter_code
_entity_poly.pdbx_strand_id
1 'polypeptide(L)'
;MGTTYTRRQPAYYDVEDRDDLYVTRMPSSARRYKPYETIDDPLVLKNQNTSSIQRRRSNGNTTTRTQGVYTTRQPGGAASSAVRPSRTVDVRRDDRDNMPRRRPRRLLPTVIVGMIVAVVLLFGLTSLVSWWQGFQQDMTYGYPRTAQIDAVVGHNDSKDHPTHFLFINLHGHIQVIEIPGGDTSKTRIFNGPILDGSGQDLIPVTGNVVNQQGKINLIVHVGSQDFLFINDGKMFHPR
;
A
#
# COMPACT_ATOMS: atom_id res chain seq x y z
N MET A 1 -71.59 -7.74 60.87
CA MET A 1 -71.23 -7.02 59.63
C MET A 1 -69.81 -6.49 59.80
N GLY A 2 -68.82 -7.22 59.29
CA GLY A 2 -67.41 -6.83 59.39
C GLY A 2 -66.97 -6.10 58.11
N THR A 3 -66.33 -4.95 58.26
CA THR A 3 -65.82 -4.14 57.15
C THR A 3 -64.44 -4.64 56.72
N THR A 4 -64.32 -5.01 55.45
CA THR A 4 -63.06 -5.41 54.84
C THR A 4 -62.23 -4.17 54.50
N TYR A 5 -61.08 -4.00 55.13
CA TYR A 5 -60.10 -2.97 54.77
C TYR A 5 -59.12 -3.52 53.73
N THR A 6 -59.16 -2.97 52.52
CA THR A 6 -58.16 -3.23 51.47
C THR A 6 -56.90 -2.40 51.74
N ARG A 7 -55.83 -3.08 52.15
CA ARG A 7 -54.49 -2.51 52.35
C ARG A 7 -53.85 -2.26 50.98
N ARG A 8 -53.73 -0.98 50.57
CA ARG A 8 -52.90 -0.60 49.41
C ARG A 8 -51.42 -0.86 49.73
N GLN A 9 -50.75 -1.61 48.87
CA GLN A 9 -49.30 -1.75 48.91
C GLN A 9 -48.64 -0.43 48.47
N PRO A 10 -47.50 -0.04 49.06
CA PRO A 10 -46.75 1.12 48.58
C PRO A 10 -46.14 0.81 47.21
N ALA A 11 -46.29 1.75 46.29
CA ALA A 11 -45.61 1.73 45.00
C ALA A 11 -44.09 1.80 45.22
N TYR A 12 -43.37 0.88 44.58
CA TYR A 12 -41.91 0.91 44.50
C TYR A 12 -41.54 2.09 43.61
N TYR A 13 -40.89 3.11 44.17
CA TYR A 13 -40.31 4.18 43.36
C TYR A 13 -39.05 3.61 42.69
N ASP A 14 -39.11 3.53 41.37
CA ASP A 14 -37.95 3.22 40.53
C ASP A 14 -36.88 4.28 40.80
N VAL A 15 -35.64 3.84 40.93
CA VAL A 15 -34.51 4.66 41.34
C VAL A 15 -34.37 5.79 40.34
N GLU A 16 -34.46 7.02 40.86
CA GLU A 16 -34.22 8.26 40.14
C GLU A 16 -32.96 8.12 39.27
N ASP A 17 -33.13 8.34 37.97
CA ASP A 17 -32.06 8.56 37.00
C ASP A 17 -31.22 9.75 37.49
N ARG A 18 -30.17 9.43 38.24
CA ARG A 18 -29.16 10.37 38.68
C ARG A 18 -28.27 10.74 37.49
N ASP A 19 -28.72 11.74 36.73
CA ASP A 19 -27.97 12.37 35.63
C ASP A 19 -26.62 12.96 36.09
N ASP A 20 -26.38 13.07 37.40
CA ASP A 20 -25.12 13.43 38.04
C ASP A 20 -24.03 12.35 37.99
N LEU A 21 -24.34 11.12 37.55
CA LEU A 21 -23.33 10.06 37.35
C LEU A 21 -22.56 10.15 36.02
N TYR A 22 -22.98 10.99 35.07
CA TYR A 22 -22.24 11.15 33.82
C TYR A 22 -21.13 12.19 33.98
N VAL A 23 -19.89 11.70 33.97
CA VAL A 23 -18.68 12.52 33.92
C VAL A 23 -18.81 13.56 32.80
N THR A 24 -18.67 14.83 33.17
CA THR A 24 -18.62 15.98 32.26
C THR A 24 -17.70 15.64 31.08
N ARG A 25 -18.25 15.61 29.85
CA ARG A 25 -17.46 15.36 28.64
C ARG A 25 -16.34 16.38 28.57
N MET A 26 -15.10 15.92 28.46
CA MET A 26 -13.95 16.81 28.26
C MET A 26 -14.18 17.65 26.99
N PRO A 27 -13.86 18.96 27.01
CA PRO A 27 -13.99 19.79 25.83
C PRO A 27 -13.16 19.20 24.68
N SER A 28 -13.79 18.98 23.53
CA SER A 28 -13.08 18.49 22.35
C SER A 28 -12.00 19.51 21.97
N SER A 29 -10.74 19.15 22.18
CA SER A 29 -9.58 19.96 21.83
C SER A 29 -9.33 19.89 20.32
N ALA A 30 -10.26 20.39 19.53
CA ALA A 30 -9.99 20.71 18.13
C ALA A 30 -9.05 21.91 18.09
N ARG A 31 -7.74 21.66 18.23
CA ARG A 31 -6.70 22.64 17.91
C ARG A 31 -6.82 23.00 16.44
N ARG A 32 -7.48 24.12 16.16
CA ARG A 32 -7.49 24.76 14.85
C ARG A 32 -6.09 25.27 14.56
N TYR A 33 -5.29 24.50 13.82
CA TYR A 33 -4.00 24.97 13.31
C TYR A 33 -4.24 26.18 12.42
N LYS A 34 -3.66 27.32 12.79
CA LYS A 34 -3.48 28.43 11.86
C LYS A 34 -2.33 28.05 10.92
N PRO A 35 -2.50 28.16 9.59
CA PRO A 35 -1.36 28.02 8.70
C PRO A 35 -0.36 29.13 9.03
N TYR A 36 0.89 28.75 9.23
CA TYR A 36 1.99 29.68 9.31
C TYR A 36 2.26 30.16 7.87
N GLU A 37 2.07 31.44 7.60
CA GLU A 37 2.68 32.09 6.44
C GLU A 37 4.13 32.41 6.84
N THR A 38 5.05 31.48 6.59
CA THR A 38 6.49 31.75 6.70
C THR A 38 6.95 32.43 5.42
N ILE A 39 6.94 33.77 5.43
CA ILE A 39 7.57 34.59 4.39
C ILE A 39 9.08 34.77 4.62
N ASP A 40 9.60 34.45 5.82
CA ASP A 40 10.97 34.80 6.20
C ASP A 40 11.82 33.59 6.64
N ASP A 41 11.90 32.54 5.81
CA ASP A 41 12.87 31.44 6.02
C ASP A 41 14.08 31.57 5.07
N PRO A 42 15.26 32.01 5.55
CA PRO A 42 16.44 32.26 4.72
C PRO A 42 17.09 30.98 4.16
N LEU A 43 16.55 29.79 4.44
CA LEU A 43 17.09 28.51 3.94
C LEU A 43 16.48 28.05 2.61
N VAL A 44 15.46 28.74 2.08
CA VAL A 44 14.78 28.37 0.81
C VAL A 44 15.40 29.04 -0.43
N LEU A 45 16.34 29.97 -0.25
CA LEU A 45 16.93 30.75 -1.35
C LEU A 45 18.05 30.05 -2.14
N LYS A 46 18.43 28.81 -1.81
CA LYS A 46 19.60 28.16 -2.44
C LYS A 46 19.27 27.18 -3.57
N ASN A 47 18.03 27.08 -4.03
CA ASN A 47 17.66 26.07 -5.04
C ASN A 47 16.75 26.60 -6.18
N GLN A 48 16.88 27.87 -6.56
CA GLN A 48 16.12 28.49 -7.65
C GLN A 48 16.84 28.51 -9.01
N ASN A 49 17.65 27.49 -9.32
CA ASN A 49 18.25 27.36 -10.65
C ASN A 49 18.04 25.95 -11.18
N THR A 50 16.86 25.66 -11.75
CA THR A 50 16.73 24.80 -12.95
C THR A 50 15.30 24.75 -13.50
N SER A 51 15.19 25.26 -14.73
CA SER A 51 14.30 24.84 -15.84
C SER A 51 12.78 24.89 -15.67
N SER A 52 12.21 25.99 -16.18
CA SER A 52 10.84 26.09 -16.67
C SER A 52 10.55 25.03 -17.75
N ILE A 53 9.61 24.14 -17.48
CA ILE A 53 9.12 23.14 -18.44
C ILE A 53 8.31 23.87 -19.54
N GLN A 54 8.95 24.06 -20.69
CA GLN A 54 8.35 24.65 -21.88
C GLN A 54 7.53 23.59 -22.62
N ARG A 55 6.19 23.71 -22.58
CA ARG A 55 5.26 22.87 -23.37
C ARG A 55 5.52 23.07 -24.86
N ARG A 56 6.15 22.09 -25.52
CA ARG A 56 6.20 22.01 -26.99
C ARG A 56 5.04 21.17 -27.50
N ARG A 57 4.11 21.84 -28.20
CA ARG A 57 3.14 21.24 -29.12
C ARG A 57 3.89 20.74 -30.35
N SER A 58 3.56 19.54 -30.85
CA SER A 58 3.95 19.09 -32.19
C SER A 58 2.72 18.65 -32.98
N ASN A 59 2.22 19.57 -33.81
CA ASN A 59 1.51 19.27 -35.04
C ASN A 59 2.54 19.31 -36.18
N GLY A 60 2.44 18.44 -37.18
CA GLY A 60 3.19 18.60 -38.43
C GLY A 60 3.41 17.30 -39.22
N ASN A 61 2.59 17.11 -40.24
CA ASN A 61 2.67 16.11 -41.30
C ASN A 61 3.92 16.26 -42.20
N THR A 62 4.09 15.27 -43.09
CA THR A 62 4.76 15.33 -44.41
C THR A 62 6.31 15.23 -44.38
N THR A 63 7.07 14.54 -45.25
CA THR A 63 6.85 13.92 -46.57
C THR A 63 8.05 13.00 -46.90
N THR A 64 7.89 12.18 -47.95
CA THR A 64 8.90 11.76 -48.94
C THR A 64 9.97 10.76 -48.52
N ARG A 65 9.73 9.50 -48.90
CA ARG A 65 10.76 8.47 -48.99
C ARG A 65 11.34 8.48 -50.41
N THR A 66 12.57 8.98 -50.50
CA THR A 66 13.50 8.84 -51.61
C THR A 66 13.79 7.36 -51.88
N GLN A 67 13.65 6.93 -53.14
CA GLN A 67 14.25 5.68 -53.62
C GLN A 67 15.18 5.97 -54.79
N GLY A 68 16.31 5.29 -54.71
CA GLY A 68 17.57 5.63 -55.36
C GLY A 68 17.68 5.19 -56.81
N VAL A 69 18.54 5.96 -57.45
CA VAL A 69 19.12 5.83 -58.78
C VAL A 69 19.97 4.57 -58.89
N TYR A 70 19.70 3.76 -59.92
CA TYR A 70 20.74 3.04 -60.66
C TYR A 70 20.41 3.07 -62.15
N THR A 71 21.33 3.65 -62.91
CA THR A 71 21.42 3.58 -64.38
C THR A 71 22.26 2.37 -64.77
N THR A 72 22.02 1.77 -65.94
CA THR A 72 23.07 1.39 -66.93
C THR A 72 22.57 0.43 -68.02
N ARG A 73 22.78 0.89 -69.28
CA ARG A 73 23.04 0.20 -70.57
C ARG A 73 21.96 -0.61 -71.31
N GLN A 74 21.49 0.02 -72.38
CA GLN A 74 21.36 -0.53 -73.76
C GLN A 74 22.75 -0.74 -74.40
N PRO A 75 22.92 -1.65 -75.39
CA PRO A 75 22.48 -1.49 -76.80
C PRO A 75 21.82 -2.77 -77.35
N GLY A 76 21.03 -2.84 -78.43
CA GLY A 76 20.83 -2.04 -79.63
C GLY A 76 20.68 -3.06 -80.79
N GLY A 77 19.71 -2.89 -81.70
CA GLY A 77 19.70 -3.65 -82.96
C GLY A 77 18.36 -4.11 -83.53
N ALA A 78 17.75 -3.23 -84.33
CA ALA A 78 17.09 -3.47 -85.62
C ALA A 78 16.10 -4.64 -85.85
N ALA A 79 14.86 -4.21 -86.13
CA ALA A 79 14.04 -4.56 -87.31
C ALA A 79 13.64 -6.01 -87.59
N SER A 80 12.34 -6.27 -87.52
CA SER A 80 11.60 -6.90 -88.64
C SER A 80 10.12 -6.55 -88.60
N SER A 81 9.69 -5.91 -89.68
CA SER A 81 8.31 -5.79 -90.13
C SER A 81 7.89 -7.13 -90.73
N ALA A 82 6.79 -7.72 -90.26
CA ALA A 82 5.95 -8.61 -91.04
C ALA A 82 4.66 -9.00 -90.30
N VAL A 83 3.54 -8.42 -90.74
CA VAL A 83 2.38 -9.16 -91.27
C VAL A 83 1.78 -10.28 -90.39
N ARG A 84 0.66 -9.99 -89.68
CA ARG A 84 -0.70 -10.51 -89.96
C ARG A 84 -1.71 -10.13 -88.86
N PRO A 85 -2.93 -9.67 -89.20
CA PRO A 85 -4.04 -9.60 -88.26
C PRO A 85 -4.83 -10.91 -88.32
N SER A 86 -4.83 -11.68 -87.24
CA SER A 86 -5.80 -12.76 -87.02
C SER A 86 -6.49 -12.53 -85.68
N ARG A 87 -7.49 -11.66 -85.76
CA ARG A 87 -8.79 -11.81 -85.11
C ARG A 87 -9.03 -13.26 -84.69
N THR A 88 -9.05 -13.53 -83.40
CA THR A 88 -10.21 -14.05 -82.66
C THR A 88 -9.80 -14.43 -81.25
N VAL A 89 -10.75 -14.25 -80.35
CA VAL A 89 -10.79 -14.70 -78.96
C VAL A 89 -10.19 -13.70 -77.98
N ASP A 90 -11.04 -12.72 -77.66
CA ASP A 90 -11.14 -12.18 -76.31
C ASP A 90 -11.19 -13.35 -75.32
N VAL A 91 -10.01 -13.78 -74.85
CA VAL A 91 -9.91 -14.61 -73.66
C VAL A 91 -10.28 -13.68 -72.51
N ARG A 92 -11.59 -13.70 -72.26
CA ARG A 92 -12.27 -13.45 -71.01
C ARG A 92 -11.28 -13.35 -69.85
N ARG A 93 -11.09 -12.10 -69.45
CA ARG A 93 -10.45 -11.67 -68.22
C ARG A 93 -11.30 -12.15 -67.05
N ASP A 94 -11.31 -13.46 -66.79
CA ASP A 94 -11.94 -14.01 -65.60
C ASP A 94 -11.05 -13.69 -64.40
N ASP A 95 -11.34 -12.52 -63.81
CA ASP A 95 -11.53 -12.33 -62.37
C ASP A 95 -10.66 -13.22 -61.47
N ARG A 96 -9.34 -12.99 -61.51
CA ARG A 96 -8.47 -13.33 -60.39
C ARG A 96 -8.19 -12.06 -59.60
N ASP A 97 -8.43 -12.16 -58.30
CA ASP A 97 -8.05 -11.22 -57.24
C ASP A 97 -9.03 -10.12 -56.86
N ASN A 98 -10.32 -10.41 -56.86
CA ASN A 98 -11.26 -9.75 -55.95
C ASN A 98 -11.82 -10.74 -54.93
N MET A 99 -10.95 -11.37 -54.14
CA MET A 99 -11.37 -11.83 -52.83
C MET A 99 -11.63 -10.59 -51.98
N PRO A 100 -12.87 -10.31 -51.52
CA PRO A 100 -13.03 -9.40 -50.42
C PRO A 100 -12.38 -10.09 -49.23
N ARG A 101 -11.12 -9.72 -48.93
CA ARG A 101 -10.55 -9.88 -47.59
C ARG A 101 -11.47 -9.08 -46.68
N ARG A 102 -12.55 -9.71 -46.20
CA ARG A 102 -13.41 -9.25 -45.12
C ARG A 102 -12.52 -9.21 -43.89
N ARG A 103 -11.76 -8.12 -43.77
CA ARG A 103 -10.98 -7.80 -42.59
C ARG A 103 -11.99 -7.80 -41.44
N PRO A 104 -11.80 -8.57 -40.36
CA PRO A 104 -12.66 -8.50 -39.20
C PRO A 104 -12.35 -7.22 -38.41
N ARG A 105 -12.63 -6.06 -39.02
CA ARG A 105 -12.41 -4.72 -38.44
C ARG A 105 -13.27 -4.48 -37.19
N ARG A 106 -14.25 -5.33 -36.91
CA ARG A 106 -15.12 -5.25 -35.73
C ARG A 106 -14.62 -6.07 -34.53
N LEU A 107 -13.72 -7.05 -34.72
CA LEU A 107 -13.15 -7.82 -33.61
C LEU A 107 -11.98 -7.08 -32.94
N LEU A 108 -11.25 -6.25 -33.70
CA LEU A 108 -10.16 -5.46 -33.15
C LEU A 108 -10.60 -4.48 -32.04
N PRO A 109 -11.66 -3.66 -32.21
CA PRO A 109 -12.09 -2.75 -31.15
C PRO A 109 -12.68 -3.49 -29.94
N THR A 110 -13.41 -4.60 -30.13
CA THR A 110 -13.95 -5.37 -29.00
C THR A 110 -12.85 -6.06 -28.19
N VAL A 111 -11.80 -6.55 -28.85
CA VAL A 111 -10.61 -7.11 -28.17
C VAL A 111 -9.86 -6.01 -27.41
N ILE A 112 -9.68 -4.82 -27.99
CA ILE A 112 -9.03 -3.70 -27.30
C ILE A 112 -9.85 -3.26 -26.08
N VAL A 113 -11.16 -3.14 -26.21
CA VAL A 113 -12.05 -2.79 -25.07
C VAL A 113 -11.99 -3.88 -24.00
N GLY A 114 -12.04 -5.16 -24.39
CA GLY A 114 -11.89 -6.29 -23.47
C GLY A 114 -10.54 -6.27 -22.75
N MET A 115 -9.46 -5.93 -23.44
CA MET A 115 -8.13 -5.80 -22.85
C MET A 115 -8.06 -4.64 -21.86
N ILE A 116 -8.64 -3.48 -22.18
CA ILE A 116 -8.71 -2.33 -21.27
C ILE A 116 -9.52 -2.68 -20.02
N VAL A 117 -10.69 -3.32 -20.19
CA VAL A 117 -11.50 -3.78 -19.06
C VAL A 117 -10.72 -4.76 -18.21
N ALA A 118 -10.07 -5.77 -18.81
CA ALA A 118 -9.26 -6.73 -18.08
C ALA A 118 -8.12 -6.07 -17.29
N VAL A 119 -7.46 -5.07 -17.88
CA VAL A 119 -6.40 -4.29 -17.20
C VAL A 119 -6.96 -3.51 -16.02
N VAL A 120 -8.08 -2.79 -16.20
CA VAL A 120 -8.75 -2.05 -15.12
C VAL A 120 -9.19 -2.99 -14.00
N LEU A 121 -9.77 -4.13 -14.37
CA LEU A 121 -10.22 -5.16 -13.43
C LEU A 121 -9.04 -5.74 -12.66
N LEU A 122 -7.93 -6.02 -13.33
CA LEU A 122 -6.70 -6.51 -12.70
C LEU A 122 -6.15 -5.49 -11.69
N PHE A 123 -5.99 -4.22 -12.08
CA PHE A 123 -5.53 -3.18 -11.15
C PHE A 123 -6.51 -2.98 -9.99
N GLY A 124 -7.81 -2.94 -10.26
CA GLY A 124 -8.84 -2.82 -9.23
C GLY A 124 -8.83 -3.96 -8.22
N LEU A 125 -8.71 -5.22 -8.69
CA LEU A 125 -8.57 -6.38 -7.80
C LEU A 125 -7.29 -6.28 -6.96
N THR A 126 -6.18 -5.88 -7.56
CA THR A 126 -4.89 -5.79 -6.86
C THR A 126 -4.95 -4.73 -5.75
N SER A 127 -5.54 -3.56 -6.03
CA SER A 127 -5.76 -2.52 -5.02
C SER A 127 -6.70 -2.97 -3.91
N LEU A 128 -7.78 -3.69 -4.23
CA LEU A 128 -8.74 -4.20 -3.25
C LEU A 128 -8.09 -5.25 -2.32
N VAL A 129 -7.28 -6.16 -2.88
CA VAL A 129 -6.55 -7.16 -2.08
C VAL A 129 -5.55 -6.48 -1.14
N SER A 130 -4.79 -5.50 -1.62
CA SER A 130 -3.83 -4.77 -0.79
C SER A 130 -4.53 -3.99 0.33
N TRP A 131 -5.64 -3.30 0.03
CA TRP A 131 -6.44 -2.62 1.04
C TRP A 131 -7.01 -3.60 2.08
N TRP A 132 -7.54 -4.74 1.62
CA TRP A 132 -8.09 -5.76 2.51
C TRP A 132 -7.03 -6.34 3.44
N GLN A 133 -5.82 -6.61 2.94
CA GLN A 133 -4.70 -7.06 3.76
C GLN A 133 -4.32 -6.02 4.83
N GLY A 134 -4.24 -4.75 4.46
CA GLY A 134 -3.99 -3.66 5.42
C GLY A 134 -5.07 -3.60 6.50
N PHE A 135 -6.34 -3.64 6.11
CA PHE A 135 -7.46 -3.65 7.05
C PHE A 135 -7.42 -4.83 8.03
N GLN A 136 -7.11 -6.04 7.55
CA GLN A 136 -6.96 -7.22 8.40
C GLN A 136 -5.83 -7.07 9.42
N GLN A 137 -4.69 -6.51 8.99
CA GLN A 137 -3.57 -6.23 9.87
C GLN A 137 -3.91 -5.15 10.90
N ASP A 138 -4.61 -4.09 10.48
CA ASP A 138 -5.00 -3.00 11.38
C ASP A 138 -6.03 -3.48 12.42
N MET A 139 -6.93 -4.41 12.05
CA MET A 139 -7.82 -5.05 13.03
C MET A 139 -7.08 -5.95 14.02
N THR A 140 -6.06 -6.68 13.54
CA THR A 140 -5.34 -7.67 14.36
C THR A 140 -4.34 -7.00 15.30
N TYR A 141 -3.66 -5.95 14.84
CA TYR A 141 -2.52 -5.33 15.53
C TYR A 141 -2.73 -3.87 15.94
N GLY A 142 -3.82 -3.23 15.49
CA GLY A 142 -4.08 -1.82 15.71
C GLY A 142 -3.15 -0.89 14.92
N TYR A 143 -3.46 0.41 14.95
CA TYR A 143 -2.58 1.47 14.47
C TYR A 143 -2.46 2.55 15.57
N PRO A 144 -1.25 2.82 16.11
CA PRO A 144 0.05 2.22 15.78
C PRO A 144 0.14 0.74 16.15
N ARG A 145 0.95 -0.04 15.41
CA ARG A 145 1.10 -1.48 15.62
C ARG A 145 1.83 -1.74 16.93
N THR A 146 1.09 -2.24 17.91
CA THR A 146 1.61 -2.60 19.22
C THR A 146 1.34 -4.07 19.52
N ALA A 147 2.34 -4.76 20.05
CA ALA A 147 2.16 -6.07 20.63
C ALA A 147 2.61 -6.04 22.09
N GLN A 148 2.01 -6.89 22.91
CA GLN A 148 2.36 -7.01 24.31
C GLN A 148 2.48 -8.48 24.70
N ILE A 149 3.44 -8.78 25.57
CA ILE A 149 3.59 -10.12 26.18
C ILE A 149 3.98 -9.96 27.65
N ASP A 150 3.61 -10.95 28.45
CA ASP A 150 4.04 -11.06 29.84
C ASP A 150 4.94 -12.29 29.98
N ALA A 151 6.11 -12.11 30.59
CA ALA A 151 7.06 -13.20 30.79
C ALA A 151 7.87 -13.02 32.07
N VAL A 152 8.27 -14.14 32.68
CA VAL A 152 9.23 -14.15 33.79
C VAL A 152 10.62 -14.32 33.20
N VAL A 153 11.44 -13.27 33.26
CA VAL A 153 12.77 -13.17 32.64
C VAL A 153 13.91 -13.04 33.65
N GLY A 154 13.60 -12.88 34.94
CA GLY A 154 14.57 -12.77 36.03
C GLY A 154 14.94 -11.34 36.41
N HIS A 155 14.16 -10.33 35.99
CA HIS A 155 14.41 -8.92 36.27
C HIS A 155 13.57 -8.42 37.45
N ASN A 156 13.75 -9.01 38.63
CA ASN A 156 12.93 -8.71 39.81
C ASN A 156 11.43 -8.96 39.55
N ASP A 157 11.14 -10.03 38.82
CA ASP A 157 9.80 -10.49 38.46
C ASP A 157 9.49 -11.86 39.08
N SER A 158 8.21 -12.22 39.07
CA SER A 158 7.69 -13.48 39.58
C SER A 158 6.52 -13.95 38.73
N LYS A 159 5.99 -15.15 39.02
CA LYS A 159 4.78 -15.63 38.33
C LYS A 159 3.55 -14.76 38.60
N ASP A 160 3.48 -14.15 39.78
CA ASP A 160 2.39 -13.27 40.18
C ASP A 160 2.57 -11.84 39.66
N HIS A 161 3.84 -11.47 39.41
CA HIS A 161 4.23 -10.17 38.88
C HIS A 161 5.23 -10.38 37.73
N PRO A 162 4.76 -10.79 36.54
CA PRO A 162 5.64 -10.99 35.39
C PRO A 162 6.19 -9.66 34.89
N THR A 163 7.27 -9.71 34.12
CA THR A 163 7.74 -8.57 33.34
C THR A 163 6.81 -8.37 32.16
N HIS A 164 6.29 -7.16 32.01
CA HIS A 164 5.45 -6.78 30.88
C HIS A 164 6.30 -6.16 29.79
N PHE A 165 6.18 -6.65 28.56
CA PHE A 165 6.85 -6.09 27.40
C PHE A 165 5.82 -5.48 26.45
N LEU A 166 6.14 -4.29 25.95
CA LEU A 166 5.41 -3.64 24.87
C LEU A 166 6.36 -3.45 23.68
N PHE A 167 5.96 -3.95 22.54
CA PHE A 167 6.65 -3.74 21.26
C PHE A 167 5.85 -2.75 20.45
N ILE A 168 6.49 -1.70 19.96
CA ILE A 168 5.84 -0.68 19.15
C ILE A 168 6.67 -0.37 17.91
N ASN A 169 5.99 -0.25 16.77
CA ASN A 169 6.53 0.37 15.58
C ASN A 169 6.09 1.83 15.53
N LEU A 170 7.01 2.74 15.86
CA LEU A 170 6.75 4.17 15.82
C LEU A 170 7.37 4.76 14.54
N HIS A 171 6.59 4.79 13.46
CA HIS A 171 7.02 5.34 12.16
C HIS A 171 8.32 4.72 11.61
N GLY A 172 8.47 3.39 11.71
CA GLY A 172 9.67 2.67 11.30
C GLY A 172 10.75 2.59 12.38
N HIS A 173 10.56 3.25 13.53
CA HIS A 173 11.43 3.09 14.69
C HIS A 173 10.86 2.03 15.63
N ILE A 174 11.52 0.87 15.68
CA ILE A 174 11.11 -0.19 16.58
C ILE A 174 11.56 0.14 18.01
N GLN A 175 10.64 0.12 18.96
CA GLN A 175 10.93 0.29 20.37
C GLN A 175 10.36 -0.88 21.17
N VAL A 176 11.13 -1.32 22.14
CA VAL A 176 10.71 -2.33 23.11
C VAL A 176 10.71 -1.67 24.48
N ILE A 177 9.58 -1.67 25.14
CA ILE A 177 9.43 -1.16 26.50
C ILE A 177 9.31 -2.37 27.42
N GLU A 178 10.14 -2.41 28.44
CA GLU A 178 10.14 -3.41 29.49
C GLU A 178 9.66 -2.78 30.80
N ILE A 179 8.69 -3.41 31.46
CA ILE A 179 8.19 -3.03 32.78
C ILE A 179 8.42 -4.23 33.73
N PRO A 180 9.57 -4.26 34.43
CA PRO A 180 9.95 -5.41 35.25
C PRO A 180 9.03 -5.59 36.45
N GLY A 181 8.48 -6.79 36.62
CA GLY A 181 7.59 -7.12 37.74
C GLY A 181 6.35 -6.23 37.87
N GLY A 182 5.89 -5.61 36.78
CA GLY A 182 4.80 -4.63 36.79
C GLY A 182 5.14 -3.29 37.44
N ASP A 183 6.40 -3.05 37.83
CA ASP A 183 6.85 -1.81 38.46
C ASP A 183 7.23 -0.76 37.41
N THR A 184 6.29 0.15 37.14
CA THR A 184 6.49 1.24 36.16
C THR A 184 7.66 2.18 36.52
N SER A 185 8.10 2.24 37.78
CA SER A 185 9.26 3.05 38.17
C SER A 185 10.59 2.49 37.65
N LYS A 186 10.61 1.21 37.27
CA LYS A 186 11.77 0.49 36.72
C LYS A 186 11.66 0.27 35.21
N THR A 187 10.76 1.00 34.54
CA THR A 187 10.56 0.88 33.10
C THR A 187 11.86 1.16 32.34
N ARG A 188 12.12 0.36 31.31
CA ARG A 188 13.27 0.52 30.41
C ARG A 188 12.81 0.49 28.97
N ILE A 189 13.54 1.22 28.13
CA ILE A 189 13.23 1.31 26.71
C ILE A 189 14.47 0.88 25.94
N PHE A 190 14.31 -0.10 25.06
CA PHE A 190 15.32 -0.58 24.13
C PHE A 190 14.96 -0.11 22.73
N ASN A 191 15.92 0.54 22.07
CA ASN A 191 15.78 0.90 20.67
C ASN A 191 16.14 -0.31 19.80
N GLY A 192 15.20 -0.72 18.97
CA GLY A 192 15.40 -1.72 17.94
C GLY A 192 15.97 -1.12 16.65
N PRO A 193 15.96 -1.89 15.56
CA PRO A 193 16.37 -1.42 14.23
C PRO A 193 15.44 -0.30 13.73
N ILE A 194 15.97 0.50 12.80
CA ILE A 194 15.19 1.49 12.05
C ILE A 194 14.86 0.88 10.69
N LEU A 195 13.59 0.95 10.30
CA LEU A 195 13.08 0.48 9.03
C LEU A 195 12.99 1.64 8.04
N ASP A 196 13.77 1.58 6.96
CA ASP A 196 13.78 2.61 5.93
C ASP A 196 12.81 2.28 4.79
N GLY A 197 12.06 3.28 4.32
CA GLY A 197 11.19 3.19 3.15
C GLY A 197 9.72 3.56 3.39
N SER A 198 8.94 3.61 2.32
CA SER A 198 7.50 3.88 2.38
C SER A 198 6.73 2.68 2.93
N GLY A 199 5.85 2.91 3.90
CA GLY A 199 4.99 1.86 4.47
C GLY A 199 5.68 0.97 5.50
N GLN A 200 6.79 1.41 6.09
CA GLN A 200 7.49 0.66 7.14
C GLN A 200 6.79 0.76 8.51
N ASP A 201 6.04 1.84 8.75
CA ASP A 201 5.09 1.96 9.86
C ASP A 201 3.96 0.90 9.78
N LEU A 202 3.74 0.43 8.55
CA LEU A 202 3.14 -0.82 8.07
C LEU A 202 3.42 -2.12 8.81
N ILE A 203 4.63 -2.25 9.33
CA ILE A 203 5.17 -3.56 9.65
C ILE A 203 4.80 -3.96 11.08
N PRO A 204 4.14 -5.11 11.27
CA PRO A 204 3.85 -5.60 12.62
C PRO A 204 5.14 -5.96 13.34
N VAL A 205 5.17 -5.58 14.61
CA VAL A 205 6.23 -5.95 15.54
C VAL A 205 5.61 -6.80 16.62
N THR A 206 6.18 -7.98 16.84
CA THR A 206 5.82 -8.87 17.94
C THR A 206 7.08 -9.30 18.66
N GLY A 207 6.94 -10.00 19.78
CA GLY A 207 8.09 -10.56 20.48
C GLY A 207 7.75 -11.87 21.17
N ASN A 208 8.80 -12.63 21.48
CA ASN A 208 8.72 -13.86 22.23
C ASN A 208 9.96 -14.03 23.10
N VAL A 209 9.80 -14.71 24.24
CA VAL A 209 10.92 -15.07 25.12
C VAL A 209 11.35 -16.51 24.86
N VAL A 210 12.66 -16.73 24.80
CA VAL A 210 13.24 -18.05 24.56
C VAL A 210 14.32 -18.33 25.57
N ASN A 211 14.28 -19.52 26.18
CA ASN A 211 15.36 -20.00 27.02
C ASN A 211 16.50 -20.56 26.14
N GLN A 212 17.65 -19.90 26.17
CA GLN A 212 18.87 -20.38 25.55
C GLN A 212 19.96 -20.52 26.62
N GLN A 213 20.46 -21.74 26.80
CA GLN A 213 21.56 -22.04 27.73
C GLN A 213 21.31 -21.57 29.18
N GLY A 214 20.07 -21.66 29.65
CA GLY A 214 19.69 -21.27 31.01
C GLY A 214 19.47 -19.77 31.20
N LYS A 215 19.56 -18.96 30.14
CA LYS A 215 19.20 -17.54 30.14
C LYS A 215 17.96 -17.31 29.27
N ILE A 216 17.04 -16.49 29.76
CA ILE A 216 15.82 -16.13 29.03
C ILE A 216 16.14 -14.91 28.17
N ASN A 217 16.26 -15.12 26.86
CA ASN A 217 16.49 -14.06 25.87
C ASN A 217 15.17 -13.61 25.26
N LEU A 218 15.17 -12.42 24.68
CA LEU A 218 14.02 -11.85 24.00
C LEU A 218 14.27 -11.84 22.49
N ILE A 219 13.29 -12.29 21.71
CA ILE A 219 13.31 -12.24 20.25
C ILE A 219 12.22 -11.26 19.83
N VAL A 220 12.59 -10.26 19.03
CA VAL A 220 11.67 -9.27 18.46
C VAL A 220 11.50 -9.60 16.98
N HIS A 221 10.27 -9.91 16.59
CA HIS A 221 9.90 -10.20 15.22
C HIS A 221 9.41 -8.91 14.55
N VAL A 222 10.02 -8.51 13.45
CA VAL A 222 9.68 -7.33 12.66
C VAL A 222 9.42 -7.77 11.23
N GLY A 223 8.15 -7.95 10.89
CA GLY A 223 7.76 -8.53 9.59
C GLY A 223 8.31 -9.95 9.42
N SER A 224 9.34 -10.12 8.57
CA SER A 224 10.00 -11.40 8.30
C SER A 224 11.40 -11.54 8.94
N GLN A 225 11.81 -10.56 9.74
CA GLN A 225 13.14 -10.51 10.38
C GLN A 225 13.04 -10.67 11.88
N ASP A 226 14.01 -11.37 12.45
CA ASP A 226 14.09 -11.64 13.89
C ASP A 226 15.33 -10.97 14.48
N PHE A 227 15.13 -10.21 15.56
CA PHE A 227 16.19 -9.53 16.29
C PHE A 227 16.34 -10.13 17.68
N LEU A 228 17.54 -10.60 17.99
CA LEU A 228 17.84 -11.23 19.27
C LEU A 228 18.34 -10.19 20.27
N PHE A 229 17.68 -10.15 21.42
CA PHE A 229 18.07 -9.38 22.58
C PHE A 229 18.56 -10.33 23.66
N ILE A 230 19.85 -10.24 23.99
CA ILE A 230 20.50 -11.10 24.98
C ILE A 230 20.24 -10.53 26.36
N ASN A 231 19.82 -11.41 27.28
CA ASN A 231 19.66 -11.08 28.69
C ASN A 231 21.00 -11.23 29.43
N ASP A 232 21.48 -10.15 30.04
CA ASP A 232 22.69 -10.16 30.87
C ASP A 232 22.41 -10.48 32.37
N GLY A 233 21.16 -10.70 32.73
CA GLY A 233 20.63 -10.94 34.07
C GLY A 233 20.08 -9.68 34.74
N LYS A 234 20.33 -8.50 34.17
CA LYS A 234 19.80 -7.21 34.64
C LYS A 234 18.97 -6.52 33.59
N MET A 235 19.35 -6.60 32.32
CA MET A 235 18.77 -5.90 31.18
C MET A 235 18.98 -6.69 29.88
N PHE A 236 18.28 -6.27 28.83
CA PHE A 236 18.44 -6.79 27.49
C PHE A 236 19.38 -5.94 26.63
N HIS A 237 20.19 -6.58 25.79
CA HIS A 237 21.07 -5.93 24.83
C HIS A 237 20.84 -6.46 23.41
N PRO A 238 20.78 -5.59 22.38
CA PRO A 238 20.72 -6.04 21.00
C PRO A 238 22.02 -6.76 20.61
N ARG A 239 21.90 -7.84 19.84
CA ARG A 239 23.03 -8.61 19.28
C ARG A 239 23.27 -8.27 17.82
#